data_AF-A0A942KSQ2-F1
#
_entry.id   AF-A0A942KSQ2-F1
#
_cell.length_a   1.000
_cell.length_b   1.000
_cell.length_c   1.000
_cell.angle_alpha   90.00
_cell.angle_beta   90.00
_cell.angle_gamma   90.00
#
_symmetry.space_group_name_H-M   'P 1'
#
loop_
_entity.id
_entity.type
_entity.pdbx_description
1 polymer ?
#
loop_
_entity_poly.entity_id
_entity_poly.type
_entity_poly.pdbx_seq_one_letter_code
_entity_poly.pdbx_strand_id
1 'polypeptide(L)'
;MKNWKKFIGMLVLVLLTVLMVFALGGCGQPVTQAPAPAPAPAPAPAPTPAPAPAPAPTPAPAPTPAPTPTPAPTPTPAPAPTPAPAPTPAPTPTPAPTPTPAPAPTPAPTPTPAPAPAAPGAIRPPAPAPAPAPAPAPAPAPAPTPGRKLQISFGGSAPGGVFFYMVGALASLLNEKIPEINVTNVASGGGVDNATRVARGEFDFGLTHSALVYEIWHAKGTYAGRGALGRSVTGMVKAYDSPHYFTVLQESGFTKMSDLEGRRIAVGPAGSGAQFHSNLILNALDLGGVQEFLAFADAPFALRERRVAAIGTSGAPHASITELSHTSNIRVLPFSDQEMDVLQRVMPFYTRGKLPRTMYRGMTEDVQVPIVAIYMIANNKVPAHIVERIMEVMLDPANRARLVQGHPLWAEMIPDSKNFEALGPPIHPGAKAYFDKKGIR
;
A
#
# COMPACT_ATOMS: atom_id res chain seq x y z
N MET A 1 -13.62 49.52 -30.90
CA MET A 1 -14.09 49.53 -32.31
C MET A 1 -13.03 49.89 -33.37
N LYS A 2 -11.73 49.96 -33.05
CA LYS A 2 -10.66 50.27 -34.03
C LYS A 2 -9.95 49.05 -34.65
N ASN A 3 -10.21 47.84 -34.15
CA ASN A 3 -9.55 46.60 -34.64
C ASN A 3 -10.43 45.71 -35.53
N TRP A 4 -11.73 46.03 -35.69
CA TRP A 4 -12.65 45.29 -36.58
C TRP A 4 -12.44 45.66 -38.06
N LYS A 5 -12.09 46.92 -38.35
CA LYS A 5 -11.87 47.41 -39.73
C LYS A 5 -10.59 46.84 -40.37
N LYS A 6 -9.61 46.38 -39.60
CA LYS A 6 -8.40 45.72 -40.12
C LYS A 6 -8.63 44.26 -40.50
N PHE A 7 -9.61 43.59 -39.87
CA PHE A 7 -9.91 42.19 -40.14
C PHE A 7 -10.75 41.99 -41.41
N ILE A 8 -11.65 42.93 -41.73
CA ILE A 8 -12.42 42.93 -42.98
C ILE A 8 -11.54 43.28 -44.19
N GLY A 9 -10.56 44.19 -44.01
CA GLY A 9 -9.61 44.55 -45.07
C GLY A 9 -8.72 43.39 -45.52
N MET A 10 -8.37 42.47 -44.60
CA MET A 10 -7.55 41.30 -44.91
C MET A 10 -8.37 40.18 -45.59
N LEU A 11 -9.66 40.06 -45.28
CA LEU A 11 -10.54 39.03 -45.88
C LEU A 11 -10.95 39.39 -47.33
N VAL A 12 -11.08 40.68 -47.66
CA VAL A 12 -11.39 41.15 -49.02
C VAL A 12 -10.16 41.07 -49.95
N LEU A 13 -8.94 41.23 -49.39
CA LEU A 13 -7.70 41.14 -50.17
C LEU A 13 -7.35 39.70 -50.59
N VAL A 14 -7.71 38.69 -49.79
CA VAL A 14 -7.50 37.27 -50.10
C VAL A 14 -8.53 36.74 -51.11
N LEU A 15 -9.76 37.29 -51.11
CA LEU A 15 -10.79 36.93 -52.09
C LEU A 15 -10.59 37.57 -53.48
N LEU A 16 -9.90 38.71 -53.57
CA LEU A 16 -9.56 39.36 -54.84
C LEU A 16 -8.34 38.75 -55.54
N THR A 17 -7.46 38.04 -54.83
CA THR A 17 -6.30 37.35 -55.43
C THR A 17 -6.61 35.97 -56.02
N VAL A 18 -7.73 35.33 -55.64
CA VAL A 18 -8.15 34.03 -56.20
C VAL A 18 -8.96 34.19 -57.49
N LEU A 19 -9.50 35.39 -57.77
CA LEU A 19 -10.29 35.67 -58.98
C LEU A 19 -9.49 36.29 -60.14
N MET A 20 -8.18 36.46 -60.00
CA MET A 20 -7.31 37.15 -60.99
C MET A 20 -6.28 36.24 -61.70
N VAL A 21 -6.46 34.91 -61.65
CA VAL A 21 -5.59 33.93 -62.36
C VAL A 21 -6.26 33.27 -63.57
N PHE A 22 -7.52 33.62 -63.92
CA PHE A 22 -8.23 33.02 -65.06
C PHE A 22 -8.54 33.96 -66.24
N ALA A 23 -7.89 35.11 -66.33
CA ALA A 23 -8.02 35.95 -67.52
C ALA A 23 -6.74 36.75 -67.78
N LEU A 24 -5.96 36.34 -68.80
CA LEU A 24 -5.38 37.20 -69.85
C LEU A 24 -4.44 36.40 -70.78
N GLY A 25 -4.71 36.53 -72.10
CA GLY A 25 -3.97 35.99 -73.24
C GLY A 25 -4.93 35.24 -74.17
N GLY A 26 -5.67 35.84 -75.10
CA GLY A 26 -5.27 36.84 -76.12
C GLY A 26 -4.58 36.10 -77.28
N CYS A 27 -4.89 36.22 -78.58
CA CYS A 27 -5.65 37.20 -79.39
C CYS A 27 -6.02 36.57 -80.76
N GLY A 28 -7.07 37.07 -81.42
CA GLY A 28 -7.35 36.81 -82.84
C GLY A 28 -8.81 37.07 -83.24
N GLN A 29 -9.10 38.29 -83.70
CA GLN A 29 -10.40 38.77 -84.23
C GLN A 29 -10.44 38.63 -85.79
N PRO A 30 -11.50 39.06 -86.54
CA PRO A 30 -12.56 38.18 -87.00
C PRO A 30 -12.83 38.30 -88.53
N VAL A 31 -13.59 37.39 -89.12
CA VAL A 31 -14.30 37.67 -90.38
C VAL A 31 -15.71 37.09 -90.31
N THR A 32 -16.69 37.95 -90.55
CA THR A 32 -18.14 37.73 -90.52
C THR A 32 -18.64 36.77 -91.58
N GLN A 33 -19.39 35.72 -91.18
CA GLN A 33 -20.36 35.00 -92.03
C GLN A 33 -21.55 34.52 -91.16
N ALA A 34 -22.75 34.57 -91.74
CA ALA A 34 -24.03 34.34 -91.08
C ALA A 34 -24.18 32.92 -90.48
N PRO A 35 -24.88 32.72 -89.35
CA PRO A 35 -25.08 31.38 -88.79
C PRO A 35 -26.01 30.53 -89.67
N ALA A 36 -25.46 29.46 -90.22
CA ALA A 36 -26.18 28.33 -90.81
C ALA A 36 -26.97 27.55 -89.73
N PRO A 37 -28.05 26.84 -90.10
CA PRO A 37 -28.87 26.09 -89.14
C PRO A 37 -28.07 25.03 -88.37
N ALA A 38 -28.35 24.92 -87.07
CA ALA A 38 -27.65 24.03 -86.14
C ALA A 38 -27.72 22.56 -86.58
N PRO A 39 -26.59 21.81 -86.58
CA PRO A 39 -26.56 20.39 -86.91
C PRO A 39 -27.29 19.54 -85.87
N ALA A 40 -27.90 18.45 -86.31
CA ALA A 40 -28.55 17.46 -85.44
C ALA A 40 -27.55 16.85 -84.43
N PRO A 41 -27.99 16.52 -83.20
CA PRO A 41 -27.11 15.97 -82.16
C PRO A 41 -26.43 14.67 -82.59
N ALA A 42 -25.13 14.57 -82.33
CA ALA A 42 -24.36 13.35 -82.55
C ALA A 42 -24.86 12.20 -81.66
N PRO A 43 -24.83 10.94 -82.14
CA PRO A 43 -25.27 9.79 -81.36
C PRO A 43 -24.43 9.60 -80.09
N ALA A 44 -25.11 9.24 -79.00
CA ALA A 44 -24.49 9.03 -77.69
C ALA A 44 -23.38 7.94 -77.75
N PRO A 45 -22.26 8.12 -77.05
CA PRO A 45 -21.19 7.13 -77.00
C PRO A 45 -21.69 5.81 -76.39
N ALA A 46 -21.26 4.69 -76.98
CA ALA A 46 -21.60 3.36 -76.52
C ALA A 46 -21.11 3.11 -75.08
N PRO A 47 -21.88 2.37 -74.24
CA PRO A 47 -21.52 2.14 -72.86
C PRO A 47 -20.23 1.33 -72.73
N THR A 48 -19.35 1.75 -71.83
CA THR A 48 -18.12 1.04 -71.45
C THR A 48 -18.48 -0.34 -70.86
N PRO A 49 -17.82 -1.44 -71.28
CA PRO A 49 -18.07 -2.76 -70.71
C PRO A 49 -17.83 -2.80 -69.20
N ALA A 50 -18.74 -3.43 -68.46
CA ALA A 50 -18.63 -3.61 -67.02
C ALA A 50 -17.38 -4.46 -66.65
N PRO A 51 -16.68 -4.16 -65.55
CA PRO A 51 -15.56 -4.98 -65.08
C PRO A 51 -16.00 -6.43 -64.81
N ALA A 52 -15.15 -7.39 -65.16
CA ALA A 52 -15.38 -8.80 -64.87
C ALA A 52 -15.49 -9.02 -63.33
N PRO A 53 -16.39 -9.91 -62.86
CA PRO A 53 -16.51 -10.22 -61.43
C PRO A 53 -15.19 -10.74 -60.84
N ALA A 54 -14.85 -10.28 -59.64
CA ALA A 54 -13.71 -10.82 -58.89
C ALA A 54 -13.92 -12.32 -58.59
N PRO A 55 -12.85 -13.14 -58.64
CA PRO A 55 -12.96 -14.56 -58.32
C PRO A 55 -13.44 -14.77 -56.87
N ALA A 56 -14.31 -15.76 -56.68
CA ALA A 56 -14.86 -16.10 -55.36
C ALA A 56 -13.74 -16.55 -54.39
N PRO A 57 -13.80 -16.17 -53.10
CA PRO A 57 -12.81 -16.60 -52.12
C PRO A 57 -12.82 -18.12 -51.95
N THR A 58 -11.64 -18.73 -51.92
CA THR A 58 -11.46 -20.16 -51.61
C THR A 58 -11.99 -20.44 -50.20
N PRO A 59 -12.83 -21.48 -49.98
CA PRO A 59 -13.31 -21.84 -48.65
C PRO A 59 -12.14 -22.14 -47.71
N ALA A 60 -12.21 -21.61 -46.48
CA ALA A 60 -11.25 -21.92 -45.42
C ALA A 60 -11.29 -23.42 -45.08
N PRO A 61 -10.15 -24.07 -44.83
CA PRO A 61 -10.12 -25.47 -44.41
C PRO A 61 -10.90 -25.68 -43.10
N ALA A 62 -11.65 -26.78 -43.04
CA ALA A 62 -12.44 -27.14 -41.87
C ALA A 62 -11.53 -27.31 -40.62
N PRO A 63 -11.97 -26.86 -39.43
CA PRO A 63 -11.19 -27.02 -38.21
C PRO A 63 -10.96 -28.49 -37.90
N THR A 64 -9.72 -28.85 -37.57
CA THR A 64 -9.36 -30.18 -37.08
C THR A 64 -10.13 -30.46 -35.77
N PRO A 65 -10.79 -31.61 -35.62
CA PRO A 65 -11.46 -31.97 -34.37
C PRO A 65 -10.50 -31.94 -33.19
N ALA A 66 -10.93 -31.31 -32.09
CA ALA A 66 -10.16 -31.27 -30.85
C ALA A 66 -9.94 -32.70 -30.31
N PRO A 67 -8.76 -33.03 -29.76
CA PRO A 67 -8.51 -34.34 -29.17
C PRO A 67 -9.48 -34.58 -28.01
N THR A 68 -10.06 -35.78 -27.97
CA THR A 68 -10.93 -36.22 -26.87
C THR A 68 -10.14 -36.21 -25.56
N PRO A 69 -10.62 -35.55 -24.49
CA PRO A 69 -9.90 -35.51 -23.22
C PRO A 69 -9.74 -36.91 -22.64
N THR A 70 -8.50 -37.26 -22.30
CA THR A 70 -8.19 -38.49 -21.55
C THR A 70 -8.88 -38.44 -20.19
N PRO A 71 -9.60 -39.51 -19.77
CA PRO A 71 -10.23 -39.55 -18.45
C PRO A 71 -9.20 -39.32 -17.34
N ALA A 72 -9.54 -38.43 -16.40
CA ALA A 72 -8.70 -38.15 -15.24
C ALA A 72 -8.51 -39.45 -14.41
N PRO A 73 -7.30 -39.70 -13.87
CA PRO A 73 -7.08 -40.85 -13.00
C PRO A 73 -7.99 -40.78 -11.78
N THR A 74 -8.61 -41.90 -11.44
CA THR A 74 -9.45 -42.04 -10.25
C THR A 74 -8.63 -41.72 -8.99
N PRO A 75 -9.07 -40.81 -8.11
CA PRO A 75 -8.32 -40.46 -6.92
C PRO A 75 -8.16 -41.69 -6.02
N THR A 76 -6.91 -41.97 -5.64
CA THR A 76 -6.58 -42.99 -4.64
C THR A 76 -7.23 -42.61 -3.30
N PRO A 77 -7.94 -43.53 -2.62
CA PRO A 77 -8.52 -43.24 -1.31
C PRO A 77 -7.48 -42.74 -0.33
N ALA A 78 -7.76 -41.63 0.35
CA ALA A 78 -6.91 -41.07 1.38
C ALA A 78 -6.71 -42.10 2.51
N PRO A 79 -5.48 -42.27 3.04
CA PRO A 79 -5.24 -43.13 4.19
C PRO A 79 -6.07 -42.67 5.39
N ALA A 80 -6.63 -43.64 6.13
CA ALA A 80 -7.45 -43.38 7.30
C ALA A 80 -6.66 -42.56 8.35
N PRO A 81 -7.30 -41.58 9.02
CA PRO A 81 -6.63 -40.74 10.01
C PRO A 81 -6.09 -41.60 11.15
N THR A 82 -4.81 -41.42 11.48
CA THR A 82 -4.18 -42.01 12.66
C THR A 82 -4.88 -41.51 13.92
N PRO A 83 -5.28 -42.38 14.86
CA PRO A 83 -5.92 -41.96 16.10
C PRO A 83 -5.04 -40.96 16.86
N ALA A 84 -5.65 -39.88 17.34
CA ALA A 84 -4.96 -38.86 18.13
C ALA A 84 -4.37 -39.49 19.41
N PRO A 85 -3.14 -39.12 19.80
CA PRO A 85 -2.55 -39.60 21.05
C PRO A 85 -3.40 -39.15 22.25
N ALA A 86 -3.56 -40.05 23.23
CA ALA A 86 -4.32 -39.79 24.45
C ALA A 86 -3.77 -38.57 25.20
N PRO A 87 -4.64 -37.73 25.81
CA PRO A 87 -4.20 -36.54 26.52
C PRO A 87 -3.28 -36.90 27.69
N THR A 88 -2.13 -36.22 27.75
CA THR A 88 -1.19 -36.33 28.87
C THR A 88 -1.86 -35.80 30.15
N PRO A 89 -1.81 -36.53 31.28
CA PRO A 89 -2.34 -36.04 32.55
C PRO A 89 -1.73 -34.70 32.96
N ALA A 90 -2.59 -33.77 33.41
CA ALA A 90 -2.15 -32.46 33.89
C ALA A 90 -1.19 -32.60 35.09
N PRO A 91 -0.12 -31.79 35.17
CA PRO A 91 0.79 -31.82 36.29
C PRO A 91 0.09 -31.40 37.59
N THR A 92 0.33 -32.16 38.66
CA THR A 92 -0.17 -31.89 40.01
C THR A 92 0.34 -30.51 40.49
N PRO A 93 -0.53 -29.63 41.02
CA PRO A 93 -0.12 -28.31 41.48
C PRO A 93 0.89 -28.41 42.64
N THR A 94 2.00 -27.68 42.51
CA THR A 94 3.02 -27.53 43.56
C THR A 94 2.43 -26.78 44.76
N PRO A 95 2.61 -27.25 46.01
CA PRO A 95 2.13 -26.53 47.19
C PRO A 95 2.73 -25.12 47.29
N ALA A 96 1.90 -24.15 47.66
CA ALA A 96 2.31 -22.77 47.86
C ALA A 96 3.35 -22.64 48.98
N PRO A 97 4.37 -21.77 48.84
CA PRO A 97 5.37 -21.56 49.88
C PRO A 97 4.75 -20.92 51.13
N THR A 98 5.18 -21.40 52.30
CA THR A 98 4.79 -20.89 53.62
C THR A 98 5.27 -19.44 53.78
N PRO A 99 4.43 -18.51 54.27
CA PRO A 99 4.82 -17.11 54.44
C PRO A 99 5.89 -16.94 55.53
N THR A 100 6.94 -16.18 55.21
CA THR A 100 8.00 -15.78 56.13
C THR A 100 7.45 -14.84 57.23
N PRO A 101 7.79 -15.03 58.52
CA PRO A 101 7.35 -14.14 59.59
C PRO A 101 7.83 -12.69 59.41
N ALA A 102 6.95 -11.73 59.71
CA ALA A 102 7.24 -10.30 59.64
C ALA A 102 8.30 -9.87 60.68
N PRO A 103 9.19 -8.91 60.37
CA PRO A 103 10.16 -8.39 61.34
C PRO A 103 9.48 -7.62 62.49
N ALA A 104 10.06 -7.71 63.68
CA ALA A 104 9.60 -6.99 64.87
C ALA A 104 9.70 -5.46 64.71
N PRO A 105 8.76 -4.68 65.28
CA PRO A 105 8.75 -3.23 65.13
C PRO A 105 9.87 -2.54 65.92
N THR A 106 10.51 -1.56 65.28
CA THR A 106 11.54 -0.69 65.84
C THR A 106 10.97 0.23 66.93
N PRO A 107 11.66 0.44 68.08
CA PRO A 107 11.20 1.35 69.13
C PRO A 107 11.15 2.82 68.66
N ALA A 108 10.11 3.53 69.09
CA ALA A 108 9.87 4.93 68.76
C ALA A 108 10.87 5.89 69.44
N PRO A 109 11.31 6.97 68.78
CA PRO A 109 12.19 7.96 69.38
C PRO A 109 11.48 8.89 70.37
N THR A 110 12.22 9.30 71.39
CA THR A 110 11.79 10.21 72.49
C THR A 110 11.45 11.61 71.98
N PRO A 111 10.40 12.28 72.49
CA PRO A 111 9.97 13.59 71.99
C PRO A 111 10.84 14.74 72.51
N THR A 112 11.20 15.66 71.60
CA THR A 112 11.87 16.94 71.88
C THR A 112 10.85 17.99 72.36
N PRO A 113 11.17 18.88 73.33
CA PRO A 113 10.23 19.90 73.82
C PRO A 113 9.91 20.97 72.78
N ALA A 114 8.64 21.41 72.78
CA ALA A 114 8.03 22.35 71.85
C ALA A 114 8.46 23.82 72.07
N PRO A 115 8.60 24.64 71.00
CA PRO A 115 8.61 26.10 71.12
C PRO A 115 7.20 26.71 71.05
N ALA A 116 7.06 27.87 71.72
CA ALA A 116 5.86 28.68 71.88
C ALA A 116 5.38 29.39 70.58
N PRO A 117 4.14 29.92 70.52
CA PRO A 117 3.40 30.07 69.27
C PRO A 117 3.62 31.41 68.55
N ALA A 118 3.60 31.38 67.22
CA ALA A 118 3.47 32.56 66.35
C ALA A 118 2.26 32.43 65.40
N ALA A 119 1.69 33.59 65.09
CA ALA A 119 0.38 33.90 64.54
C ALA A 119 0.08 33.40 63.09
N PRO A 120 -1.19 33.43 62.63
CA PRO A 120 -1.65 32.74 61.44
C PRO A 120 -1.51 33.57 60.16
N GLY A 121 -1.03 32.95 59.07
CA GLY A 121 -1.06 33.57 57.75
C GLY A 121 -0.46 32.74 56.62
N ALA A 122 -1.25 32.62 55.55
CA ALA A 122 -0.91 32.18 54.18
C ALA A 122 -0.75 30.66 53.92
N ILE A 123 -1.81 30.09 53.33
CA ILE A 123 -1.78 28.81 52.60
C ILE A 123 -0.91 29.02 51.35
N ARG A 124 0.22 28.30 51.26
CA ARG A 124 1.07 28.25 50.06
C ARG A 124 0.69 26.99 49.26
N PRO A 125 0.58 27.04 47.92
CA PRO A 125 0.31 25.84 47.12
C PRO A 125 1.49 24.86 47.20
N PRO A 126 1.26 23.54 47.04
CA PRO A 126 2.31 22.54 47.15
C PRO A 126 3.36 22.73 46.05
N ALA A 127 4.62 22.53 46.41
CA ALA A 127 5.76 22.59 45.50
C ALA A 127 5.65 21.49 44.40
N PRO A 128 6.07 21.77 43.16
CA PRO A 128 6.07 20.77 42.10
C PRO A 128 7.07 19.65 42.41
N ALA A 129 6.67 18.41 42.11
CA ALA A 129 7.51 17.23 42.27
C ALA A 129 8.82 17.37 41.47
N PRO A 130 9.97 16.87 41.99
CA PRO A 130 11.24 16.97 41.29
C PRO A 130 11.20 16.20 39.96
N ALA A 131 11.75 16.81 38.92
CA ALA A 131 11.87 16.20 37.60
C ALA A 131 12.71 14.91 37.68
N PRO A 132 12.35 13.86 36.91
CA PRO A 132 13.12 12.62 36.87
C PRO A 132 14.55 12.90 36.36
N ALA A 133 15.53 12.31 37.05
CA ALA A 133 16.93 12.41 36.66
C ALA A 133 17.14 11.87 35.23
N PRO A 134 18.04 12.48 34.43
CA PRO A 134 18.34 12.01 33.09
C PRO A 134 18.88 10.58 33.13
N ALA A 135 18.36 9.72 32.24
CA ALA A 135 18.86 8.36 32.07
C ALA A 135 20.35 8.38 31.69
N PRO A 136 21.17 7.48 32.25
CA PRO A 136 22.58 7.39 31.90
C PRO A 136 22.75 7.11 30.40
N ALA A 137 23.76 7.74 29.78
CA ALA A 137 24.10 7.52 28.39
C ALA A 137 24.34 6.02 28.13
N PRO A 138 23.91 5.48 26.96
CA PRO A 138 24.11 4.08 26.64
C PRO A 138 25.61 3.76 26.60
N ALA A 139 26.00 2.70 27.30
CA ALA A 139 27.35 2.18 27.25
C ALA A 139 27.72 1.80 25.80
N PRO A 140 28.99 1.97 25.39
CA PRO A 140 29.45 1.52 24.07
C PRO A 140 29.15 0.04 23.89
N ALA A 141 28.66 -0.33 22.70
CA ALA A 141 28.34 -1.71 22.37
C ALA A 141 29.59 -2.61 22.59
N PRO A 142 29.45 -3.77 23.25
CA PRO A 142 30.57 -4.69 23.42
C PRO A 142 31.08 -5.14 22.04
N ALA A 143 32.40 -5.27 21.91
CA ALA A 143 33.02 -5.82 20.72
C ALA A 143 32.43 -7.21 20.40
N PRO A 144 32.23 -7.56 19.11
CA PRO A 144 31.60 -8.82 18.74
C PRO A 144 32.41 -10.01 19.27
N THR A 145 31.77 -10.82 20.11
CA THR A 145 32.32 -12.10 20.55
C THR A 145 32.25 -13.10 19.39
N PRO A 146 33.36 -13.76 19.01
CA PRO A 146 33.32 -14.79 17.97
C PRO A 146 32.28 -15.87 18.29
N GLY A 147 31.35 -16.11 17.36
CA GLY A 147 30.31 -17.15 17.46
C GLY A 147 28.92 -16.71 17.94
N ARG A 148 28.73 -15.46 18.41
CA ARG A 148 27.40 -14.96 18.80
C ARG A 148 26.74 -14.21 17.63
N LYS A 149 25.69 -14.80 17.05
CA LYS A 149 24.88 -14.16 16.00
C LYS A 149 24.18 -12.91 16.54
N LEU A 150 24.19 -11.83 15.76
CA LEU A 150 23.39 -10.64 16.02
C LEU A 150 21.91 -11.00 15.93
N GLN A 151 21.16 -10.77 17.00
CA GLN A 151 19.72 -10.99 17.00
C GLN A 151 19.03 -9.80 16.35
N ILE A 152 18.19 -10.07 15.36
CA ILE A 152 17.47 -9.07 14.59
C ILE A 152 15.98 -9.33 14.75
N SER A 153 15.25 -8.35 15.27
CA SER A 153 13.79 -8.39 15.36
C SER A 153 13.18 -7.67 14.16
N PHE A 154 12.40 -8.39 13.36
CA PHE A 154 11.72 -7.84 12.19
C PHE A 154 10.20 -7.89 12.41
N GLY A 155 9.57 -6.72 12.56
CA GLY A 155 8.12 -6.60 12.68
C GLY A 155 7.37 -6.91 11.39
N GLY A 156 6.47 -7.90 11.45
CA GLY A 156 5.55 -8.30 10.39
C GLY A 156 4.14 -7.73 10.56
N SER A 157 3.15 -8.61 10.71
CA SER A 157 1.78 -8.28 11.09
C SER A 157 1.18 -9.46 11.87
N ALA A 158 -0.08 -9.36 12.29
CA ALA A 158 -0.84 -10.51 12.74
C ALA A 158 -0.94 -11.57 11.61
N PRO A 159 -1.08 -12.86 11.96
CA PRO A 159 -1.36 -13.92 10.99
C PRO A 159 -2.54 -13.56 10.08
N GLY A 160 -2.44 -13.94 8.80
CA GLY A 160 -3.41 -13.57 7.76
C GLY A 160 -3.15 -12.20 7.10
N GLY A 161 -2.30 -11.35 7.68
CA GLY A 161 -1.85 -10.11 7.05
C GLY A 161 -0.66 -10.31 6.11
N VAL A 162 -0.53 -9.43 5.11
CA VAL A 162 0.51 -9.47 4.07
C VAL A 162 1.93 -9.47 4.67
N PHE A 163 2.20 -8.61 5.66
CA PHE A 163 3.54 -8.47 6.23
C PHE A 163 4.02 -9.73 6.96
N PHE A 164 3.12 -10.49 7.58
CA PHE A 164 3.48 -11.71 8.29
C PHE A 164 4.17 -12.73 7.37
N TYR A 165 3.62 -12.94 6.17
CA TYR A 165 4.17 -13.87 5.18
C TYR A 165 5.41 -13.30 4.48
N MET A 166 5.39 -12.01 4.11
CA MET A 166 6.54 -11.36 3.48
C MET A 166 7.77 -11.41 4.40
N VAL A 167 7.62 -11.01 5.67
CA VAL A 167 8.72 -11.01 6.65
C VAL A 167 9.17 -12.43 6.97
N GLY A 168 8.25 -13.40 7.05
CA GLY A 168 8.61 -14.82 7.25
C GLY A 168 9.51 -15.36 6.14
N ALA A 169 9.15 -15.10 4.87
CA ALA A 169 9.95 -15.50 3.72
C ALA A 169 11.35 -14.87 3.74
N LEU A 170 11.43 -13.56 4.03
CA LEU A 170 12.69 -12.85 4.08
C LEU A 170 13.57 -13.27 5.27
N ALA A 171 13.00 -13.42 6.47
CA ALA A 171 13.73 -13.88 7.65
C ALA A 171 14.36 -15.27 7.42
N SER A 172 13.61 -16.20 6.82
CA SER A 172 14.12 -17.53 6.45
C SER A 172 15.31 -17.43 5.50
N LEU A 173 15.20 -16.63 4.44
CA LEU A 173 16.29 -16.41 3.49
C LEU A 173 17.53 -15.78 4.16
N LEU A 174 17.35 -14.75 4.99
CA LEU A 174 18.45 -14.06 5.65
C LEU A 174 19.19 -14.96 6.64
N ASN A 175 18.46 -15.79 7.39
CA ASN A 175 19.04 -16.77 8.31
C ASN A 175 19.87 -17.84 7.61
N GLU A 176 19.54 -18.17 6.36
CA GLU A 176 20.33 -19.08 5.53
C GLU A 176 21.57 -18.39 4.94
N LYS A 177 21.43 -17.16 4.44
CA LYS A 177 22.46 -16.50 3.64
C LYS A 177 23.46 -15.67 4.45
N ILE A 178 23.12 -15.28 5.68
CA ILE A 178 23.95 -14.40 6.51
C ILE A 178 24.20 -15.09 7.86
N PRO A 179 25.33 -15.82 8.01
CA PRO A 179 25.60 -16.62 9.21
C PRO A 179 25.80 -15.76 10.48
N GLU A 180 26.11 -14.47 10.31
CA GLU A 180 26.37 -13.50 11.38
C GLU A 180 25.09 -13.03 12.10
N ILE A 181 23.90 -13.28 11.53
CA ILE A 181 22.63 -12.78 12.08
C ILE A 181 21.65 -13.91 12.35
N ASN A 182 20.71 -13.64 13.25
CA ASN A 182 19.51 -14.43 13.46
C ASN A 182 18.30 -13.49 13.41
N VAL A 183 17.53 -13.57 12.32
CA VAL A 183 16.33 -12.77 12.08
C VAL A 183 15.11 -13.50 12.61
N THR A 184 14.41 -12.86 13.53
CA THR A 184 13.12 -13.34 14.06
C THR A 184 12.00 -12.53 13.41
N ASN A 185 11.05 -13.23 12.76
CA ASN A 185 9.78 -12.64 12.35
C ASN A 185 8.92 -12.43 13.61
N VAL A 186 8.66 -11.18 13.97
CA VAL A 186 7.85 -10.85 15.14
C VAL A 186 6.46 -10.43 14.70
N ALA A 187 5.45 -11.19 15.14
CA ALA A 187 4.05 -10.81 14.98
C ALA A 187 3.79 -9.47 15.67
N SER A 188 3.07 -8.60 14.98
CA SER A 188 2.82 -7.22 15.41
C SER A 188 1.42 -6.77 15.01
N GLY A 189 1.00 -5.59 15.47
CA GLY A 189 -0.24 -4.95 15.00
C GLY A 189 -0.22 -4.62 13.50
N GLY A 190 0.96 -4.54 12.88
CA GLY A 190 1.16 -4.15 11.48
C GLY A 190 1.91 -2.82 11.36
N GLY A 191 1.63 -2.03 10.33
CA GLY A 191 2.44 -0.86 9.95
C GLY A 191 2.62 0.21 11.05
N VAL A 192 1.59 0.51 11.85
CA VAL A 192 1.69 1.51 12.93
C VAL A 192 2.57 0.98 14.06
N ASP A 193 2.32 -0.26 14.46
CA ASP A 193 3.09 -0.93 15.51
C ASP A 193 4.56 -1.08 15.10
N ASN A 194 4.81 -1.55 13.88
CA ASN A 194 6.16 -1.67 13.32
C ASN A 194 6.90 -0.33 13.31
N ALA A 195 6.29 0.74 12.79
CA ALA A 195 6.91 2.06 12.77
C ALA A 195 7.23 2.56 14.19
N THR A 196 6.30 2.38 15.12
CA THR A 196 6.48 2.79 16.52
C THR A 196 7.62 2.01 17.18
N ARG A 197 7.67 0.69 17.01
CA ARG A 197 8.66 -0.18 17.65
C ARG A 197 10.04 -0.07 17.02
N VAL A 198 10.11 0.15 15.70
CA VAL A 198 11.38 0.52 15.05
C VAL A 198 11.88 1.86 15.58
N ALA A 199 11.01 2.88 15.67
CA ALA A 199 11.41 4.18 16.19
C ALA A 199 11.92 4.15 17.65
N ARG A 200 11.34 3.27 18.48
CA ARG A 200 11.79 3.03 19.87
C ARG A 200 13.03 2.14 19.98
N GLY A 201 13.47 1.53 18.88
CA GLY A 201 14.56 0.55 18.90
C GLY A 201 14.19 -0.79 19.52
N GLU A 202 12.90 -1.08 19.67
CA GLU A 202 12.40 -2.40 20.08
C GLU A 202 12.43 -3.39 18.92
N PHE A 203 12.26 -2.89 17.68
CA PHE A 203 12.51 -3.61 16.44
C PHE A 203 13.71 -3.03 15.71
N ASP A 204 14.46 -3.91 15.05
CA ASP A 204 15.57 -3.53 14.19
C ASP A 204 15.06 -3.17 12.79
N PHE A 205 14.07 -3.92 12.30
CA PHE A 205 13.39 -3.67 11.02
C PHE A 205 11.88 -3.74 11.13
N GLY A 206 11.18 -3.10 10.19
CA GLY A 206 9.74 -3.20 10.05
C GLY A 206 9.26 -2.84 8.66
N LEU A 207 8.13 -3.41 8.25
CA LEU A 207 7.38 -2.94 7.09
C LEU A 207 6.35 -1.91 7.56
N THR A 208 6.30 -0.75 6.89
CA THR A 208 5.30 0.29 7.19
C THR A 208 4.95 1.13 5.97
N HIS A 209 3.91 1.95 6.08
CA HIS A 209 3.36 2.74 4.99
C HIS A 209 4.04 4.11 4.94
N SER A 210 4.24 4.68 3.75
CA SER A 210 4.87 5.98 3.57
C SER A 210 4.19 7.09 4.39
N ALA A 211 2.86 7.09 4.45
CA ALA A 211 2.08 8.01 5.28
C ALA A 211 2.46 7.93 6.77
N LEU A 212 2.71 6.73 7.30
CA LEU A 212 3.12 6.53 8.70
C LEU A 212 4.57 6.97 8.95
N VAL A 213 5.47 6.75 7.97
CA VAL A 213 6.84 7.28 8.01
C VAL A 213 6.83 8.81 8.07
N TYR A 214 5.98 9.44 7.26
CA TYR A 214 5.82 10.89 7.29
C TYR A 214 5.28 11.39 8.64
N GLU A 215 4.19 10.78 9.13
CA GLU A 215 3.60 11.18 10.41
C GLU A 215 4.56 11.01 11.59
N ILE A 216 5.31 9.91 11.66
CA ILE A 216 6.23 9.65 12.77
C ILE A 216 7.44 10.60 12.75
N TRP A 217 7.94 10.96 11.56
CA TRP A 217 9.07 11.88 11.42
C TRP A 217 8.69 13.32 11.74
N HIS A 218 7.51 13.75 11.29
CA HIS A 218 7.02 15.11 11.50
C HIS A 218 6.17 15.29 12.76
N ALA A 219 5.97 14.23 13.54
CA ALA A 219 5.09 14.19 14.71
C ALA A 219 3.70 14.78 14.43
N LYS A 220 3.07 14.25 13.37
CA LYS A 220 1.71 14.58 12.94
C LYS A 220 0.77 13.41 13.16
N GLY A 221 -0.54 13.66 13.06
CA GLY A 221 -1.57 12.63 13.12
C GLY A 221 -1.43 11.71 14.33
N THR A 222 -1.23 10.42 14.06
CA THR A 222 -1.05 9.35 15.07
C THR A 222 0.07 9.65 16.07
N TYR A 223 1.08 10.43 15.65
CA TYR A 223 2.28 10.73 16.42
C TYR A 223 2.34 12.19 16.90
N ALA A 224 1.22 12.92 16.87
CA ALA A 224 1.14 14.28 17.42
C ALA A 224 1.69 14.34 18.86
N GLY A 225 2.55 15.32 19.12
CA GLY A 225 3.21 15.49 20.43
C GLY A 225 4.41 14.57 20.69
N ARG A 226 4.84 13.74 19.72
CA ARG A 226 5.97 12.80 19.85
C ARG A 226 7.17 13.15 18.97
N GLY A 227 7.57 14.43 18.98
CA GLY A 227 8.56 15.06 18.07
C GLY A 227 9.91 14.34 17.87
N ALA A 228 10.42 13.66 18.91
CA ALA A 228 11.71 12.98 18.86
C ALA A 228 11.62 11.54 18.34
N LEU A 229 10.42 10.94 18.32
CA LEU A 229 10.26 9.50 18.11
C LEU A 229 10.79 9.06 16.74
N GLY A 230 10.43 9.76 15.67
CA GLY A 230 10.84 9.40 14.31
C GLY A 230 12.33 9.49 14.01
N ARG A 231 13.16 10.10 14.87
CA ARG A 231 14.59 10.37 14.57
C ARG A 231 15.46 9.12 14.47
N SER A 232 15.00 8.00 15.02
CA SER A 232 15.67 6.71 14.90
C SER A 232 15.26 5.93 13.64
N VAL A 233 14.28 6.40 12.87
CA VAL A 233 13.77 5.71 11.68
C VAL A 233 14.61 6.07 10.46
N THR A 234 14.99 5.05 9.68
CA THR A 234 15.70 5.19 8.41
C THR A 234 15.09 4.26 7.37
N GLY A 235 15.21 4.61 6.09
CA GLY A 235 14.67 3.79 4.99
C GLY A 235 15.68 2.77 4.47
N MET A 236 15.19 1.65 3.96
CA MET A 236 16.03 0.67 3.25
C MET A 236 15.64 0.55 1.79
N VAL A 237 14.39 0.18 1.51
CA VAL A 237 13.90 -0.12 0.16
C VAL A 237 12.38 0.03 0.11
N LYS A 238 11.81 0.37 -1.06
CA LYS A 238 10.38 0.23 -1.27
C LYS A 238 10.07 -1.24 -1.48
N ALA A 239 9.18 -1.79 -0.66
CA ALA A 239 8.78 -3.19 -0.74
C ALA A 239 7.75 -3.41 -1.86
N TYR A 240 6.67 -2.62 -1.88
CA TYR A 240 5.61 -2.69 -2.89
C TYR A 240 4.67 -1.49 -2.77
N ASP A 241 3.76 -1.32 -3.75
CA ASP A 241 2.70 -0.32 -3.70
C ASP A 241 1.40 -0.94 -3.16
N SER A 242 0.90 -0.44 -2.02
CA SER A 242 -0.25 -1.03 -1.33
C SER A 242 -1.54 -0.28 -1.66
N PRO A 243 -2.53 -0.93 -2.30
CA PRO A 243 -3.87 -0.36 -2.37
C PRO A 243 -4.54 -0.38 -0.99
N HIS A 244 -5.36 0.64 -0.71
CA HIS A 244 -6.33 0.58 0.39
C HIS A 244 -7.75 0.62 -0.16
N TYR A 245 -8.62 -0.27 0.32
CA TYR A 245 -9.94 -0.46 -0.24
C TYR A 245 -10.94 -0.99 0.77
N PHE A 246 -12.22 -0.77 0.47
CA PHE A 246 -13.34 -1.23 1.30
C PHE A 246 -14.13 -2.30 0.56
N THR A 247 -14.24 -3.47 1.17
CA THR A 247 -14.99 -4.61 0.64
C THR A 247 -16.34 -4.71 1.33
N VAL A 248 -17.40 -4.86 0.54
CA VAL A 248 -18.80 -5.06 0.97
C VAL A 248 -19.37 -6.33 0.36
N LEU A 249 -20.50 -6.83 0.89
CA LEU A 249 -21.31 -7.83 0.19
C LEU A 249 -22.08 -7.18 -0.95
N GLN A 250 -22.17 -7.81 -2.12
CA GLN A 250 -22.99 -7.29 -3.23
C GLN A 250 -24.46 -7.13 -2.82
N GLU A 251 -24.97 -8.05 -1.99
CA GLU A 251 -26.34 -8.04 -1.45
C GLU A 251 -26.64 -6.85 -0.52
N SER A 252 -25.62 -6.09 -0.09
CA SER A 252 -25.86 -4.86 0.67
C SER A 252 -26.43 -3.74 -0.20
N GLY A 253 -26.27 -3.83 -1.53
CA GLY A 253 -26.58 -2.76 -2.46
C GLY A 253 -25.60 -1.59 -2.43
N PHE A 254 -24.55 -1.63 -1.60
CA PHE A 254 -23.54 -0.58 -1.55
C PHE A 254 -22.67 -0.60 -2.80
N THR A 255 -22.49 0.56 -3.40
CA THR A 255 -21.85 0.74 -4.71
C THR A 255 -20.81 1.85 -4.74
N LYS A 256 -20.79 2.74 -3.74
CA LYS A 256 -19.90 3.91 -3.64
C LYS A 256 -19.53 4.18 -2.18
N MET A 257 -18.47 4.94 -1.94
CA MET A 257 -17.96 5.25 -0.60
C MET A 257 -18.99 5.94 0.32
N SER A 258 -19.81 6.86 -0.22
CA SER A 258 -20.88 7.53 0.55
C SER A 258 -21.94 6.59 1.11
N ASP A 259 -22.07 5.37 0.58
CA ASP A 259 -23.01 4.38 1.15
C ASP A 259 -22.56 3.87 2.54
N LEU A 260 -21.29 4.11 2.91
CA LEU A 260 -20.71 3.77 4.20
C LEU A 260 -20.97 4.84 5.28
N GLU A 261 -21.63 5.96 4.95
CA GLU A 261 -21.90 7.04 5.90
C GLU A 261 -22.66 6.53 7.13
N GLY A 262 -22.14 6.83 8.33
CA GLY A 262 -22.71 6.42 9.61
C GLY A 262 -22.68 4.91 9.88
N ARG A 263 -22.08 4.10 9.00
CA ARG A 263 -22.08 2.64 9.13
C ARG A 263 -21.01 2.14 10.10
N ARG A 264 -21.17 0.88 10.51
CA ARG A 264 -20.19 0.16 11.31
C ARG A 264 -19.20 -0.55 10.39
N ILE A 265 -17.92 -0.25 10.49
CA ILE A 265 -16.89 -0.69 9.54
C ILE A 265 -15.82 -1.47 10.29
N ALA A 266 -15.48 -2.67 9.81
CA ALA A 266 -14.29 -3.37 10.29
C ALA A 266 -13.06 -2.71 9.68
N VAL A 267 -12.30 -1.97 10.49
CA VAL A 267 -11.13 -1.21 10.02
C VAL A 267 -9.83 -2.00 10.12
N GLY A 268 -9.89 -3.22 10.65
CA GLY A 268 -8.74 -4.09 10.88
C GLY A 268 -8.16 -3.95 12.30
N PRO A 269 -7.15 -4.76 12.65
CA PRO A 269 -6.62 -4.83 14.01
C PRO A 269 -6.00 -3.51 14.47
N ALA A 270 -6.01 -3.27 15.78
CA ALA A 270 -5.29 -2.15 16.36
C ALA A 270 -3.79 -2.21 16.02
N GLY A 271 -3.20 -1.09 15.63
CA GLY A 271 -1.81 -0.97 15.18
C GLY A 271 -1.59 -1.32 13.70
N SER A 272 -2.64 -1.67 12.95
CA SER A 272 -2.51 -2.09 11.55
C SER A 272 -2.52 -0.92 10.57
N GLY A 273 -1.92 -1.15 9.40
CA GLY A 273 -2.04 -0.21 8.29
C GLY A 273 -3.47 -0.10 7.77
N ALA A 274 -4.23 -1.20 7.79
CA ALA A 274 -5.65 -1.19 7.46
C ALA A 274 -6.41 -0.22 8.38
N GLN A 275 -6.19 -0.31 9.69
CA GLN A 275 -6.82 0.57 10.68
C GLN A 275 -6.47 2.03 10.41
N PHE A 276 -5.18 2.31 10.26
CA PHE A 276 -4.69 3.67 10.02
C PHE A 276 -5.33 4.28 8.78
N HIS A 277 -5.25 3.57 7.65
CA HIS A 277 -5.73 4.09 6.36
C HIS A 277 -7.25 4.15 6.30
N SER A 278 -7.96 3.17 6.86
CA SER A 278 -9.42 3.20 6.94
C SER A 278 -9.89 4.40 7.75
N ASN A 279 -9.30 4.64 8.93
CA ASN A 279 -9.69 5.76 9.77
C ASN A 279 -9.35 7.11 9.12
N LEU A 280 -8.16 7.23 8.52
CA LEU A 280 -7.78 8.44 7.79
C LEU A 280 -8.76 8.74 6.66
N ILE A 281 -9.12 7.73 5.87
CA ILE A 281 -10.03 7.88 4.73
C ILE A 281 -11.46 8.22 5.19
N LEU A 282 -12.00 7.46 6.15
CA LEU A 282 -13.35 7.70 6.66
C LEU A 282 -13.47 9.11 7.26
N ASN A 283 -12.44 9.59 7.97
CA ASN A 283 -12.41 10.93 8.52
C ASN A 283 -12.22 12.01 7.43
N ALA A 284 -11.34 11.77 6.46
CA ALA A 284 -11.08 12.74 5.38
C ALA A 284 -12.31 12.94 4.49
N LEU A 285 -13.13 11.90 4.31
CA LEU A 285 -14.36 11.94 3.52
C LEU A 285 -15.60 12.26 4.37
N ASP A 286 -15.43 12.54 5.67
CA ASP A 286 -16.51 12.86 6.62
C ASP A 286 -17.63 11.80 6.66
N LEU A 287 -17.27 10.52 6.56
CA LEU A 287 -18.25 9.42 6.52
C LEU A 287 -18.72 8.99 7.92
N GLY A 288 -18.00 9.35 8.98
CA GLY A 288 -18.35 9.03 10.36
C GLY A 288 -18.51 7.53 10.65
N GLY A 289 -19.47 7.19 11.52
CA GLY A 289 -19.82 5.80 11.83
C GLY A 289 -19.02 5.15 12.97
N VAL A 290 -19.14 3.84 13.11
CA VAL A 290 -18.50 3.06 14.18
C VAL A 290 -17.35 2.24 13.62
N GLN A 291 -16.14 2.50 14.08
CA GLN A 291 -14.93 1.78 13.68
C GLN A 291 -14.75 0.56 14.59
N GLU A 292 -14.73 -0.63 14.01
CA GLU A 292 -14.47 -1.87 14.72
C GLU A 292 -13.08 -2.43 14.43
N PHE A 293 -12.31 -2.64 15.49
CA PHE A 293 -10.96 -3.19 15.42
C PHE A 293 -11.01 -4.71 15.46
N LEU A 294 -11.25 -5.34 14.32
CA LEU A 294 -11.36 -6.80 14.21
C LEU A 294 -10.07 -7.44 13.71
N ALA A 295 -9.81 -8.67 14.15
CA ALA A 295 -8.78 -9.49 13.53
C ALA A 295 -9.12 -9.75 12.06
N PHE A 296 -8.10 -9.93 11.21
CA PHE A 296 -8.29 -10.17 9.78
C PHE A 296 -9.14 -11.41 9.49
N ALA A 297 -9.04 -12.44 10.33
CA ALA A 297 -9.81 -13.67 10.23
C ALA A 297 -11.28 -13.48 10.67
N ASP A 298 -11.56 -12.55 11.57
CA ASP A 298 -12.90 -12.34 12.14
C ASP A 298 -13.75 -11.40 11.27
N ALA A 299 -13.12 -10.48 10.56
CA ALA A 299 -13.81 -9.46 9.76
C ALA A 299 -14.75 -10.05 8.68
N PRO A 300 -14.38 -11.11 7.92
CA PRO A 300 -15.30 -11.78 6.99
C PRO A 300 -16.58 -12.33 7.64
N PHE A 301 -16.47 -12.91 8.84
CA PHE A 301 -17.65 -13.41 9.56
C PHE A 301 -18.57 -12.28 9.98
N ALA A 302 -18.00 -11.22 10.56
CA ALA A 302 -18.75 -10.02 10.95
C ALA A 302 -19.46 -9.37 9.75
N LEU A 303 -18.84 -9.39 8.57
CA LEU A 303 -19.44 -8.86 7.35
C LEU A 303 -20.61 -9.75 6.85
N ARG A 304 -20.44 -11.08 6.85
CA ARG A 304 -21.51 -12.04 6.47
C ARG A 304 -22.72 -11.95 7.40
N GLU A 305 -22.48 -11.77 8.69
CA GLU A 305 -23.52 -11.57 9.71
C GLU A 305 -24.12 -10.16 9.69
N ARG A 306 -23.66 -9.29 8.78
CA ARG A 306 -24.08 -7.88 8.67
C ARG A 306 -23.86 -7.09 9.96
N ARG A 307 -22.96 -7.55 10.83
CA ARG A 307 -22.49 -6.83 12.02
C ARG A 307 -21.64 -5.63 11.62
N VAL A 308 -20.92 -5.72 10.51
CA VAL A 308 -20.25 -4.60 9.85
C VAL A 308 -20.76 -4.46 8.41
N ALA A 309 -20.75 -3.24 7.89
CA ALA A 309 -21.15 -2.90 6.52
C ALA A 309 -20.03 -3.13 5.50
N ALA A 310 -18.78 -2.93 5.92
CA ALA A 310 -17.61 -3.12 5.08
C ALA A 310 -16.38 -3.57 5.88
N ILE A 311 -15.40 -4.10 5.17
CA ILE A 311 -14.05 -4.40 5.67
C ILE A 311 -13.06 -3.49 4.95
N GLY A 312 -12.36 -2.65 5.72
CA GLY A 312 -11.23 -1.86 5.25
C GLY A 312 -9.95 -2.69 5.21
N THR A 313 -9.24 -2.65 4.08
CA THR A 313 -8.07 -3.52 3.83
C THR A 313 -6.93 -2.73 3.21
N SER A 314 -5.71 -2.91 3.71
CA SER A 314 -4.47 -2.44 3.07
C SER A 314 -3.68 -3.62 2.50
N GLY A 315 -3.32 -3.52 1.22
CA GLY A 315 -2.58 -4.54 0.50
C GLY A 315 -3.50 -5.48 -0.27
N ALA A 316 -3.04 -5.91 -1.44
CA ALA A 316 -3.71 -6.91 -2.25
C ALA A 316 -2.66 -7.79 -2.94
N PRO A 317 -2.94 -9.11 -3.12
CA PRO A 317 -4.09 -9.84 -2.59
C PRO A 317 -4.02 -9.99 -1.06
N HIS A 318 -5.17 -9.87 -0.39
CA HIS A 318 -5.30 -10.07 1.04
C HIS A 318 -6.02 -11.41 1.30
N ALA A 319 -5.41 -12.28 2.11
CA ALA A 319 -5.87 -13.66 2.28
C ALA A 319 -7.34 -13.77 2.70
N SER A 320 -7.78 -12.96 3.66
CA SER A 320 -9.17 -13.00 4.15
C SER A 320 -10.19 -12.53 3.11
N ILE A 321 -9.81 -11.63 2.20
CA ILE A 321 -10.69 -11.16 1.13
C ILE A 321 -10.73 -12.17 -0.01
N THR A 322 -9.59 -12.81 -0.33
CA THR A 322 -9.53 -13.96 -1.24
C THR A 322 -10.49 -15.06 -0.79
N GLU A 323 -10.39 -15.50 0.46
CA GLU A 323 -11.26 -16.53 1.02
C GLU A 323 -12.74 -16.11 1.05
N LEU A 324 -13.03 -14.87 1.45
CA LEU A 324 -14.38 -14.33 1.41
C LEU A 324 -14.96 -14.35 -0.01
N SER A 325 -14.17 -13.99 -1.03
CA SER A 325 -14.63 -13.97 -2.44
C SER A 325 -15.01 -15.35 -3.00
N HIS A 326 -14.48 -16.42 -2.40
CA HIS A 326 -14.85 -17.79 -2.75
C HIS A 326 -16.15 -18.26 -2.09
N THR A 327 -16.56 -17.61 -1.01
CA THR A 327 -17.71 -18.02 -0.18
C THR A 327 -18.88 -17.03 -0.23
N SER A 328 -18.67 -15.83 -0.79
CA SER A 328 -19.67 -14.76 -0.82
C SER A 328 -19.46 -13.87 -2.04
N ASN A 329 -20.54 -13.28 -2.56
CA ASN A 329 -20.46 -12.28 -3.62
C ASN A 329 -20.04 -10.94 -3.03
N ILE A 330 -18.82 -10.50 -3.35
CA ILE A 330 -18.25 -9.26 -2.82
C ILE A 330 -18.21 -8.14 -3.86
N ARG A 331 -18.12 -6.90 -3.38
CA ARG A 331 -17.78 -5.72 -4.17
C ARG A 331 -16.69 -4.94 -3.45
N VAL A 332 -15.74 -4.41 -4.20
CA VAL A 332 -14.83 -3.36 -3.72
C VAL A 332 -15.40 -2.02 -4.16
N LEU A 333 -15.56 -1.09 -3.21
CA LEU A 333 -16.12 0.22 -3.51
C LEU A 333 -15.09 1.11 -4.25
N PRO A 334 -15.46 1.71 -5.38
CA PRO A 334 -14.59 2.65 -6.09
C PRO A 334 -14.52 4.00 -5.36
N PHE A 335 -13.36 4.64 -5.46
CA PHE A 335 -13.18 6.04 -5.10
C PHE A 335 -13.34 6.92 -6.34
N SER A 336 -14.21 7.93 -6.26
CA SER A 336 -14.32 8.98 -7.27
C SER A 336 -13.04 9.83 -7.33
N ASP A 337 -12.84 10.54 -8.44
CA ASP A 337 -11.71 11.46 -8.58
C ASP A 337 -11.74 12.57 -7.52
N GLN A 338 -12.93 13.06 -7.17
CA GLN A 338 -13.10 14.07 -6.14
C GLN A 338 -12.69 13.54 -4.75
N GLU A 339 -13.09 12.32 -4.39
CA GLU A 339 -12.67 11.68 -3.15
C GLU A 339 -11.14 11.49 -3.14
N MET A 340 -10.55 11.05 -4.25
CA MET A 340 -9.09 10.96 -4.39
C MET A 340 -8.40 12.31 -4.20
N ASP A 341 -8.94 13.40 -4.73
CA ASP A 341 -8.42 14.76 -4.53
C ASP A 341 -8.50 15.23 -3.07
N VAL A 342 -9.54 14.83 -2.33
CA VAL A 342 -9.60 15.07 -0.88
C VAL A 342 -8.48 14.29 -0.17
N LEU A 343 -8.34 12.99 -0.47
CA LEU A 343 -7.33 12.14 0.16
C LEU A 343 -5.91 12.65 -0.09
N GLN A 344 -5.59 13.08 -1.31
CA GLN A 344 -4.26 13.61 -1.65
C GLN A 344 -3.96 14.95 -0.96
N ARG A 345 -4.98 15.77 -0.66
CA ARG A 345 -4.79 17.00 0.12
C ARG A 345 -4.51 16.71 1.59
N VAL A 346 -5.18 15.71 2.17
CA VAL A 346 -4.98 15.30 3.58
C VAL A 346 -3.65 14.56 3.74
N MET A 347 -3.32 13.67 2.81
CA MET A 347 -2.11 12.86 2.81
C MET A 347 -1.48 12.87 1.41
N PRO A 348 -0.51 13.76 1.14
CA PRO A 348 0.12 13.92 -0.18
C PRO A 348 0.84 12.69 -0.73
N PHE A 349 1.03 11.65 0.08
CA PHE A 349 1.68 10.40 -0.29
C PHE A 349 0.72 9.32 -0.78
N TYR A 350 -0.59 9.63 -0.87
CA TYR A 350 -1.49 8.80 -1.65
C TYR A 350 -1.34 9.09 -3.14
N THR A 351 -1.31 8.02 -3.92
CA THR A 351 -1.43 8.10 -5.37
C THR A 351 -2.71 7.41 -5.83
N ARG A 352 -3.16 7.71 -7.05
CA ARG A 352 -4.28 7.03 -7.67
C ARG A 352 -3.79 5.73 -8.29
N GLY A 353 -4.52 4.64 -8.07
CA GLY A 353 -4.28 3.38 -8.73
C GLY A 353 -5.56 2.58 -8.90
N LYS A 354 -5.41 1.35 -9.38
CA LYS A 354 -6.54 0.46 -9.66
C LYS A 354 -6.27 -0.93 -9.10
N LEU A 355 -7.29 -1.51 -8.47
CA LEU A 355 -7.36 -2.95 -8.28
C LEU A 355 -7.87 -3.58 -9.57
N PRO A 356 -7.14 -4.51 -10.19
CA PRO A 356 -7.58 -5.13 -11.43
C PRO A 356 -8.84 -5.96 -11.20
N ARG A 357 -9.70 -6.06 -12.22
CA ARG A 357 -10.91 -6.89 -12.21
C ARG A 357 -10.66 -8.38 -11.88
N THR A 358 -9.41 -8.84 -12.04
CA THR A 358 -8.99 -10.21 -11.76
C THR A 358 -8.51 -10.43 -10.32
N MET A 359 -8.49 -9.38 -9.48
CA MET A 359 -7.90 -9.45 -8.14
C MET A 359 -8.65 -10.45 -7.24
N TYR A 360 -9.98 -10.38 -7.23
CA TYR A 360 -10.82 -11.27 -6.44
C TYR A 360 -11.96 -11.83 -7.28
N ARG A 361 -12.44 -13.02 -6.91
CA ARG A 361 -13.59 -13.64 -7.56
C ARG A 361 -14.81 -12.72 -7.44
N GLY A 362 -15.50 -12.50 -8.56
CA GLY A 362 -16.72 -11.67 -8.61
C GLY A 362 -16.48 -10.20 -8.93
N MET A 363 -15.22 -9.76 -9.06
CA MET A 363 -14.91 -8.46 -9.65
C MET A 363 -15.06 -8.52 -11.18
N THR A 364 -15.76 -7.56 -11.76
CA THR A 364 -16.04 -7.49 -13.21
C THR A 364 -15.32 -6.34 -13.91
N GLU A 365 -14.84 -5.36 -13.15
CA GLU A 365 -14.17 -4.16 -13.64
C GLU A 365 -13.01 -3.76 -12.72
N ASP A 366 -12.08 -2.97 -13.25
CA ASP A 366 -10.99 -2.41 -12.47
C ASP A 366 -11.55 -1.31 -11.54
N VAL A 367 -11.15 -1.31 -10.28
CA VAL A 367 -11.70 -0.41 -9.25
C VAL A 367 -10.65 0.63 -8.86
N GLN A 368 -10.97 1.92 -9.01
CA GLN A 368 -10.10 3.01 -8.57
C GLN A 368 -9.98 3.04 -7.05
N VAL A 369 -8.74 3.06 -6.57
CA VAL A 369 -8.39 3.03 -5.14
C VAL A 369 -7.17 3.90 -4.83
N PRO A 370 -7.04 4.40 -3.59
CA PRO A 370 -5.80 5.00 -3.13
C PRO A 370 -4.69 3.95 -3.01
N ILE A 371 -3.50 4.33 -3.46
CA ILE A 371 -2.26 3.55 -3.33
C ILE A 371 -1.33 4.29 -2.37
N VAL A 372 -0.64 3.54 -1.53
CA VAL A 372 0.37 4.02 -0.61
C VAL A 372 1.59 3.10 -0.65
N ALA A 373 2.79 3.67 -0.77
CA ALA A 373 4.01 2.87 -0.80
C ALA A 373 4.29 2.21 0.55
N ILE A 374 4.70 0.95 0.51
CA ILE A 374 5.25 0.24 1.67
C ILE A 374 6.75 0.29 1.61
N TYR A 375 7.37 0.70 2.71
CA TYR A 375 8.80 0.70 2.88
C TYR A 375 9.23 -0.30 3.94
N MET A 376 10.35 -0.96 3.68
CA MET A 376 11.15 -1.56 4.74
C MET A 376 11.97 -0.45 5.39
N ILE A 377 11.79 -0.27 6.68
CA ILE A 377 12.51 0.70 7.50
C ILE A 377 13.42 -0.02 8.51
N ALA A 378 14.48 0.66 8.91
CA ALA A 378 15.42 0.22 9.92
C ALA A 378 15.54 1.23 11.06
N ASN A 379 15.84 0.73 12.25
CA ASN A 379 16.37 1.60 13.31
C ASN A 379 17.82 1.99 12.96
N ASN A 380 18.18 3.26 13.17
CA ASN A 380 19.52 3.77 12.88
C ASN A 380 20.66 3.13 13.69
N LYS A 381 20.34 2.37 14.75
CA LYS A 381 21.32 1.60 15.54
C LYS A 381 21.84 0.36 14.81
N VAL A 382 21.14 -0.12 13.78
CA VAL A 382 21.54 -1.35 13.08
C VAL A 382 22.86 -1.09 12.34
N PRO A 383 23.90 -1.94 12.49
CA PRO A 383 25.19 -1.67 11.86
C PRO A 383 25.09 -1.57 10.33
N ALA A 384 25.76 -0.58 9.74
CA ALA A 384 25.71 -0.32 8.30
C ALA A 384 26.10 -1.54 7.45
N HIS A 385 27.16 -2.27 7.82
CA HIS A 385 27.60 -3.46 7.09
C HIS A 385 26.54 -4.58 7.09
N ILE A 386 25.75 -4.72 8.17
CA ILE A 386 24.65 -5.69 8.24
C ILE A 386 23.54 -5.29 7.27
N VAL A 387 23.14 -4.01 7.26
CA VAL A 387 22.11 -3.52 6.35
C VAL A 387 22.56 -3.63 4.89
N GLU A 388 23.80 -3.27 4.57
CA GLU A 388 24.36 -3.44 3.22
C GLU A 388 24.30 -4.92 2.79
N ARG A 389 24.72 -5.83 3.67
CA ARG A 389 24.70 -7.28 3.39
C ARG A 389 23.28 -7.82 3.18
N ILE A 390 22.32 -7.35 3.97
CA ILE A 390 20.90 -7.69 3.80
C ILE A 390 20.40 -7.20 2.43
N MET A 391 20.75 -5.97 2.03
CA MET A 391 20.38 -5.41 0.73
C MET A 391 20.98 -6.22 -0.43
N GLU A 392 22.24 -6.65 -0.32
CA GLU A 392 22.88 -7.55 -1.29
C GLU A 392 22.11 -8.87 -1.45
N VAL A 393 21.71 -9.49 -0.35
CA VAL A 393 20.95 -10.76 -0.37
C VAL A 393 19.56 -10.55 -0.97
N MET A 394 18.86 -9.49 -0.55
CA MET A 394 17.48 -9.20 -0.97
C MET A 394 17.36 -8.88 -2.46
N LEU A 395 18.31 -8.12 -2.99
CA LEU A 395 18.27 -7.61 -4.37
C LEU A 395 19.09 -8.46 -5.36
N ASP A 396 19.73 -9.52 -4.88
CA ASP A 396 20.30 -10.56 -5.77
C ASP A 396 19.18 -11.24 -6.58
N PRO A 397 19.28 -11.32 -7.92
CA PRO A 397 18.22 -11.86 -8.76
C PRO A 397 17.79 -13.30 -8.42
N ALA A 398 18.72 -14.17 -8.03
CA ALA A 398 18.41 -15.56 -7.70
C ALA A 398 17.63 -15.65 -6.38
N ASN A 399 18.01 -14.84 -5.40
CA ASN A 399 17.30 -14.73 -4.13
C ASN A 399 15.93 -14.08 -4.27
N ARG A 400 15.80 -13.09 -5.17
CA ARG A 400 14.54 -12.41 -5.46
C ARG A 400 13.47 -13.39 -5.95
N ALA A 401 13.83 -14.34 -6.81
CA ALA A 401 12.91 -15.38 -7.27
C ALA A 401 12.37 -16.24 -6.12
N ARG A 402 13.21 -16.59 -5.15
CA ARG A 402 12.79 -17.32 -3.94
C ARG A 402 11.89 -16.47 -3.03
N LEU A 403 12.17 -15.19 -2.87
CA LEU A 403 11.30 -14.29 -2.10
C LEU A 403 9.90 -14.21 -2.72
N VAL A 404 9.81 -14.13 -4.05
CA VAL A 404 8.53 -14.11 -4.79
C VAL A 404 7.72 -15.38 -4.57
N GLN A 405 8.36 -16.55 -4.45
CA GLN A 405 7.67 -17.80 -4.08
C GLN A 405 7.10 -17.75 -2.66
N GLY A 406 7.80 -17.10 -1.73
CA GLY A 406 7.31 -16.90 -0.36
C GLY A 406 6.17 -15.87 -0.27
N HIS A 407 6.23 -14.81 -1.09
CA HIS A 407 5.11 -13.88 -1.28
C HIS A 407 5.26 -13.08 -2.59
N PRO A 408 4.22 -13.03 -3.47
CA PRO A 408 4.31 -12.39 -4.79
C PRO A 408 4.74 -10.91 -4.78
N LEU A 409 4.32 -10.14 -3.77
CA LEU A 409 4.66 -8.71 -3.65
C LEU A 409 6.16 -8.41 -3.52
N TRP A 410 7.00 -9.40 -3.18
CA TRP A 410 8.45 -9.21 -3.26
C TRP A 410 8.95 -8.94 -4.70
N ALA A 411 8.13 -9.22 -5.72
CA ALA A 411 8.41 -8.90 -7.11
C ALA A 411 8.35 -7.40 -7.43
N GLU A 412 7.72 -6.59 -6.56
CA GLU A 412 7.60 -5.13 -6.72
C GLU A 412 8.71 -4.35 -6.03
N MET A 413 9.56 -5.04 -5.27
CA MET A 413 10.60 -4.38 -4.49
C MET A 413 11.59 -3.65 -5.39
N ILE A 414 11.78 -2.35 -5.11
CA ILE A 414 12.69 -1.48 -5.86
C ILE A 414 13.43 -0.51 -4.91
N PRO A 415 14.67 -0.14 -5.22
CA PRO A 415 15.30 1.06 -4.66
C PRO A 415 14.42 2.29 -4.94
N ASP A 416 14.15 3.10 -3.91
CA ASP A 416 13.29 4.29 -4.04
C ASP A 416 13.72 5.41 -3.09
N SER A 417 15.03 5.68 -3.05
CA SER A 417 15.66 6.58 -2.08
C SER A 417 15.05 7.98 -2.09
N LYS A 418 14.89 8.57 -3.29
CA LYS A 418 14.37 9.92 -3.46
C LYS A 418 12.96 10.10 -2.89
N ASN A 419 12.05 9.17 -3.19
CA ASN A 419 10.67 9.27 -2.70
C ASN A 419 10.59 8.97 -1.20
N PHE A 420 11.45 8.09 -0.68
CA PHE A 420 11.53 7.86 0.75
C PHE A 420 12.03 9.10 1.50
N GLU A 421 13.10 9.74 1.02
CA GLU A 421 13.67 10.93 1.68
C GLU A 421 12.71 12.13 1.64
N ALA A 422 11.82 12.20 0.64
CA ALA A 422 10.73 13.18 0.63
C ALA A 422 9.73 13.02 1.79
N LEU A 423 9.70 11.85 2.45
CA LEU A 423 8.92 11.62 3.68
C LEU A 423 9.59 12.25 4.92
N GLY A 424 10.88 12.58 4.81
CA GLY A 424 11.66 13.27 5.84
C GLY A 424 12.87 12.50 6.38
N PRO A 425 12.79 11.21 6.75
CA PRO A 425 13.94 10.47 7.26
C PRO A 425 14.95 10.12 6.15
N PRO A 426 16.25 9.94 6.50
CA PRO A 426 17.26 9.54 5.54
C PRO A 426 17.19 8.03 5.21
N ILE A 427 17.80 7.65 4.09
CA ILE A 427 18.13 6.24 3.83
C ILE A 427 19.22 5.77 4.79
N HIS A 428 19.09 4.53 5.27
CA HIS A 428 20.05 3.91 6.17
C HIS A 428 21.44 3.84 5.50
N PRO A 429 22.55 4.15 6.20
CA PRO A 429 23.89 4.20 5.60
C PRO A 429 24.28 2.91 4.86
N GLY A 430 23.92 1.74 5.38
CA GLY A 430 24.16 0.46 4.70
C GLY A 430 23.36 0.27 3.40
N ALA A 431 22.10 0.72 3.36
CA ALA A 431 21.31 0.67 2.14
C ALA A 431 21.86 1.66 1.10
N LYS A 432 22.25 2.86 1.55
CA LYS A 432 22.92 3.85 0.71
C LYS A 432 24.23 3.31 0.12
N ALA A 433 25.06 2.66 0.93
CA ALA A 433 26.31 2.05 0.46
C ALA A 433 26.07 1.00 -0.64
N TYR A 434 25.04 0.15 -0.47
CA TYR A 434 24.62 -0.78 -1.51
C TYR A 434 24.19 -0.07 -2.81
N PHE A 435 23.38 0.98 -2.71
CA PHE A 435 22.93 1.74 -3.88
C PHE A 435 24.11 2.41 -4.61
N ASP A 436 25.00 3.07 -3.87
CA ASP A 436 26.21 3.71 -4.41
C ASP A 436 27.08 2.67 -5.14
N LYS A 437 27.30 1.50 -4.53
CA LYS A 437 28.07 0.38 -5.11
C LYS A 437 27.47 -0.15 -6.42
N LYS A 438 26.14 -0.11 -6.56
CA LYS A 438 25.42 -0.55 -7.76
C LYS A 438 25.15 0.58 -8.77
N GLY A 439 25.56 1.82 -8.46
CA GLY A 439 25.26 2.99 -9.30
C GLY A 439 23.77 3.35 -9.34
N ILE A 440 23.00 2.93 -8.35
CA ILE A 440 21.57 3.20 -8.20
C ILE A 440 21.43 4.56 -7.51
N ARG A 441 20.74 5.51 -8.14
CA ARG A 441 20.54 6.87 -7.62
C ARG A 441 19.12 7.11 -7.16
#